data_AF-A0A2K8WW65-F1
#
_entry.id   AF-A0A2K8WW65-F1
#
_cell.length_a   1.000
_cell.length_b   1.000
_cell.length_c   1.000
_cell.angle_alpha   90.00
_cell.angle_beta   90.00
_cell.angle_gamma   90.00
#
_symmetry.space_group_name_H-M   'P 1'
#
loop_
_entity.id
_entity.type
_entity.pdbx_description
1 polymer ?
#
loop_
_entity_poly.entity_id
_entity_poly.type
_entity_poly.pdbx_seq_one_letter_code
_entity_poly.pdbx_strand_id
1 'polypeptide(L)'
;MVHQKPVEFKTPTGGIFIGNYEHKNIYVSLTLERAIIYACDNKYGSEILEYCINLFKFLKQDDVNFSLPAELNLFKIENYIIKEHKSILIEIDEINGNELETEFGKNGAEYLVDLKKVLPTLNERDFHLKLGYSNFRLLKPIEIERMKIYEVDFDGKVGTQDFEFTMTEIKPAHNNVYKK
;
A
#
# COMPACT_ATOMS: atom_id res chain seq x y z
N MET A 1 14.30 6.64 -0.32
CA MET A 1 14.38 8.12 -0.32
C MET A 1 13.13 8.65 -1.00
N VAL A 2 12.17 9.20 -0.23
CA VAL A 2 10.93 9.78 -0.75
C VAL A 2 11.30 11.11 -1.41
N HIS A 3 11.02 11.27 -2.71
CA HIS A 3 11.10 12.59 -3.33
C HIS A 3 9.72 13.24 -3.19
N GLN A 4 9.64 14.30 -2.41
CA GLN A 4 8.50 15.22 -2.49
C GLN A 4 8.62 15.97 -3.80
N LYS A 5 7.90 15.51 -4.82
CA LYS A 5 7.54 16.33 -5.97
C LYS A 5 6.03 16.51 -5.92
N PRO A 6 5.51 17.74 -5.99
CA PRO A 6 4.08 17.94 -6.17
C PRO A 6 3.67 17.25 -7.48
N VAL A 7 2.79 16.27 -7.36
CA VAL A 7 2.21 15.58 -8.52
C VAL A 7 0.80 16.11 -8.70
N GLU A 8 0.53 16.65 -9.88
CA GLU A 8 -0.79 17.12 -10.26
C GLU A 8 -1.59 15.96 -10.84
N PHE A 9 -2.70 15.64 -10.20
CA PHE A 9 -3.68 14.67 -10.69
C PHE A 9 -4.86 15.44 -11.25
N LYS A 10 -5.19 15.22 -12.53
CA LYS A 10 -6.45 15.69 -13.09
C LYS A 10 -7.57 14.78 -12.61
N THR A 11 -8.47 15.34 -11.81
CA THR A 11 -9.67 14.63 -11.35
C THR A 11 -10.67 14.46 -12.50
N PRO A 12 -11.56 13.45 -12.45
CA PRO A 12 -12.60 13.27 -13.45
C PRO A 12 -13.55 14.47 -13.63
N THR A 13 -13.63 15.35 -12.62
CA THR A 13 -14.44 16.57 -12.64
C THR A 13 -13.69 17.78 -13.24
N GLY A 14 -12.45 17.60 -13.70
CA GLY A 14 -11.62 18.66 -14.28
C GLY A 14 -10.86 19.51 -13.26
N GLY A 15 -10.98 19.22 -11.97
CA GLY A 15 -10.15 19.82 -10.93
C GLY A 15 -8.73 19.26 -10.93
N ILE A 16 -7.75 20.05 -10.48
CA ILE A 16 -6.38 19.60 -10.26
C ILE A 16 -6.20 19.31 -8.77
N PHE A 17 -5.93 18.06 -8.44
CA PHE A 17 -5.52 17.66 -7.10
C PHE A 17 -3.99 17.66 -7.05
N ILE A 18 -3.40 18.47 -6.16
CA ILE A 18 -1.96 18.48 -5.95
C ILE A 18 -1.66 17.50 -4.81
N GLY A 19 -1.16 16.33 -5.17
CA GLY A 19 -0.60 15.39 -4.19
C GLY A 19 0.81 15.81 -3.81
N ASN A 20 1.09 15.89 -2.52
CA ASN A 20 2.43 16.23 -2.01
C ASN A 20 3.41 15.05 -2.00
N TYR A 21 2.96 13.87 -2.43
CA TYR A 21 3.70 12.61 -2.34
C TYR A 21 3.48 11.78 -3.60
N GLU A 22 4.54 11.55 -4.37
CA GLU A 22 4.64 10.38 -5.24
C GLU A 22 5.10 9.23 -4.33
N HIS A 23 4.17 8.36 -3.93
CA HIS A 23 4.58 7.16 -3.20
C HIS A 23 5.27 6.24 -4.20
N LYS A 24 6.60 6.31 -4.25
CA LYS A 24 7.47 5.39 -5.02
C LYS A 24 7.29 3.91 -4.66
N ASN A 25 6.46 3.61 -3.65
CA ASN A 25 6.26 2.32 -3.03
C ASN A 25 4.83 1.76 -3.17
N ILE A 26 4.05 2.17 -4.19
CA ILE A 26 2.86 1.38 -4.56
C ILE A 26 3.39 0.15 -5.30
N TYR A 27 3.59 -0.92 -4.52
CA TYR A 27 4.07 -2.18 -5.03
C TYR A 27 2.89 -3.10 -5.30
N VAL A 28 2.81 -3.58 -6.52
CA VAL A 28 1.94 -4.70 -6.86
C VAL A 28 2.67 -5.96 -6.42
N SER A 29 2.03 -6.71 -5.52
CA SER A 29 2.50 -8.04 -5.13
C SER A 29 1.88 -9.10 -6.05
N LEU A 30 2.61 -10.17 -6.32
CA LEU A 30 2.11 -11.31 -7.10
C LEU A 30 1.26 -12.29 -6.29
N THR A 31 1.24 -12.16 -4.96
CA THR A 31 0.55 -13.09 -4.06
C THR A 31 -0.40 -12.36 -3.13
N LEU A 32 -1.59 -12.93 -2.93
CA LEU A 32 -2.61 -12.36 -2.05
C LEU A 32 -2.10 -12.22 -0.62
N GLU A 33 -1.41 -13.24 -0.11
CA GLU A 33 -0.90 -13.31 1.26
C GLU A 33 0.03 -12.13 1.55
N ARG A 34 0.96 -11.86 0.64
CA ARG A 34 1.89 -10.73 0.79
C ARG A 34 1.18 -9.38 0.64
N ALA A 35 0.25 -9.27 -0.31
CA ALA A 35 -0.53 -8.04 -0.50
C ALA A 35 -1.33 -7.68 0.76
N ILE A 36 -1.95 -8.69 1.40
CA ILE A 36 -2.72 -8.51 2.64
C ILE A 36 -1.81 -8.16 3.81
N ILE A 37 -0.66 -8.84 3.96
CA ILE A 37 0.34 -8.47 4.97
C ILE A 37 0.70 -6.99 4.83
N TYR A 38 1.02 -6.51 3.63
CA TYR A 38 1.35 -5.11 3.42
C TYR A 38 0.17 -4.16 3.68
N ALA A 39 -1.05 -4.54 3.30
CA ALA A 39 -2.25 -3.73 3.55
C ALA A 39 -2.58 -3.61 5.05
N CYS A 40 -2.23 -4.63 5.85
CA CYS A 40 -2.48 -4.66 7.29
C CYS A 40 -1.34 -4.06 8.11
N ASP A 41 -0.08 -4.21 7.65
CA ASP A 41 1.11 -3.73 8.37
C ASP A 41 1.35 -2.23 8.17
N ASN A 42 1.04 -1.66 7.00
CA ASN A 42 1.25 -0.25 6.70
C ASN A 42 0.00 0.60 6.97
N LYS A 43 -0.26 0.91 8.24
CA LYS A 43 -1.51 1.56 8.67
C LYS A 43 -1.66 3.00 8.20
N TYR A 44 -0.54 3.69 8.01
CA TYR A 44 -0.52 5.15 7.75
C TYR A 44 -0.08 5.50 6.33
N GLY A 45 0.15 4.50 5.48
CA GLY A 45 0.57 4.66 4.10
C GLY A 45 2.01 5.15 3.92
N SER A 46 2.75 5.43 5.00
CA SER A 46 4.13 5.91 4.98
C SER A 46 4.90 5.29 6.14
N GLU A 47 5.94 4.53 5.81
CA GLU A 47 6.79 3.84 6.79
C GLU A 47 7.44 4.83 7.77
N ILE A 48 7.89 5.99 7.29
CA ILE A 48 8.48 7.04 8.15
C ILE A 48 7.42 7.59 9.11
N LEU A 49 6.22 7.87 8.61
CA LEU A 49 5.13 8.37 9.45
C LEU A 49 4.74 7.33 10.51
N GLU A 50 4.70 6.06 10.13
CA GLU A 50 4.45 4.94 11.03
C GLU A 50 5.49 4.85 12.15
N TYR A 51 6.78 4.94 11.84
CA TYR A 51 7.84 5.00 12.86
C TYR A 51 7.67 6.21 13.78
N CYS A 52 7.37 7.39 13.25
CA CYS A 52 7.13 8.59 14.06
C CYS A 52 5.94 8.40 15.01
N ILE A 53 4.84 7.81 14.52
CA ILE A 53 3.65 7.54 15.32
C ILE A 53 3.95 6.49 16.41
N ASN A 54 4.68 5.43 16.08
CA ASN A 54 5.05 4.40 17.04
C ASN A 54 5.95 4.96 18.14
N LEU A 55 6.97 5.75 17.79
CA LEU A 55 7.81 6.45 18.75
C LEU A 55 6.99 7.38 19.65
N PHE A 56 6.07 8.17 19.07
CA PHE A 56 5.18 9.03 19.84
C PHE A 56 4.33 8.22 20.84
N LYS A 57 3.75 7.09 20.43
CA LYS A 57 2.97 6.21 21.31
C LYS A 57 3.83 5.68 22.46
N PHE A 58 5.06 5.24 22.19
CA PHE A 58 5.98 4.79 23.24
C PHE A 58 6.29 5.90 24.25
N LEU A 59 6.61 7.11 23.78
CA LEU A 59 6.90 8.25 24.66
C LEU A 59 5.69 8.65 25.51
N LYS A 60 4.48 8.64 24.92
CA LYS A 60 3.22 8.91 25.63
C LYS A 60 2.85 7.86 26.67
N GLN A 61 3.24 6.60 26.45
CA GLN A 61 3.03 5.52 27.42
C GLN A 61 3.92 5.68 28.65
N ASP A 62 5.14 6.16 28.47
CA ASP A 62 6.11 6.40 29.56
C ASP A 62 5.82 7.71 30.32
N ASP A 63 5.42 8.77 29.60
CA ASP A 63 4.98 10.04 30.17
C ASP A 63 3.65 10.50 29.56
N VAL A 64 2.58 10.39 30.36
CA VAL A 64 1.21 10.79 29.98
C VAL A 64 1.14 12.27 29.58
N ASN A 65 2.02 13.12 30.13
CA ASN A 65 2.07 14.56 29.85
C ASN A 65 2.97 14.92 28.67
N PHE A 66 3.68 13.95 28.07
CA PHE A 66 4.54 14.21 26.93
C PHE A 66 3.75 14.92 25.82
N SER A 67 4.29 15.99 25.26
CA SER A 67 3.69 16.67 24.12
C SER A 67 4.76 16.91 23.07
N LEU A 68 4.45 16.57 21.82
CA LEU A 68 5.38 16.79 20.74
C LEU A 68 5.44 18.29 20.44
N PRO A 69 6.62 18.94 20.48
CA PRO A 69 6.74 20.36 20.15
C PRO A 69 6.12 20.66 18.79
N ALA A 70 5.37 21.75 18.67
CA ALA A 70 4.61 22.09 17.46
C ALA A 70 5.50 22.18 16.20
N GLU A 71 6.75 22.61 16.37
CA GLU A 71 7.77 22.71 15.33
C GLU A 71 8.20 21.35 14.76
N LEU A 72 8.14 20.29 15.60
CA LEU A 72 8.45 18.91 15.21
C LEU A 72 7.20 18.15 14.75
N ASN A 73 6.02 18.59 15.17
CA ASN A 73 4.75 17.95 14.87
C ASN A 73 4.16 18.40 13.51
N LEU A 74 4.97 18.35 12.45
CA LEU A 74 4.60 18.80 11.10
C LEU A 74 3.35 18.08 10.56
N PHE A 75 3.12 16.84 11.00
CA PHE A 75 2.01 16.01 10.55
C PHE A 75 0.76 16.11 11.44
N LYS A 76 0.84 16.73 12.63
CA LYS A 76 -0.22 16.66 13.65
C LYS A 76 -0.57 15.20 13.98
N ILE A 77 0.44 14.46 14.45
CA ILE A 77 0.45 13.01 14.68
C ILE A 77 -0.77 12.53 15.46
N GLU A 78 -1.24 13.30 16.43
CA GLU A 78 -2.40 13.01 17.26
C GLU A 78 -3.66 12.75 16.43
N ASN A 79 -3.84 13.46 15.31
CA ASN A 79 -4.99 13.28 14.42
C ASN A 79 -5.02 11.91 13.75
N TYR A 80 -3.87 11.26 13.58
CA TYR A 80 -3.78 9.92 13.02
C TYR A 80 -4.03 8.84 14.07
N ILE A 81 -3.79 9.13 15.35
CA ILE A 81 -3.97 8.13 16.42
C ILE A 81 -5.44 7.99 16.81
N ILE A 82 -6.19 9.10 16.80
CA ILE A 82 -7.60 9.12 17.23
C ILE A 82 -8.52 8.44 16.21
N LYS A 83 -8.11 8.40 14.94
CA LYS A 83 -8.91 7.81 13.87
C LYS A 83 -8.71 6.30 13.81
N GLU A 84 -9.81 5.58 13.71
CA GLU A 84 -9.77 4.20 13.27
C GLU A 84 -9.40 4.19 11.77
N HIS A 85 -8.41 3.36 11.42
CA HIS A 85 -7.99 3.18 10.03
C HIS A 85 -8.35 1.77 9.63
N LYS A 86 -8.95 1.65 8.44
CA LYS A 86 -9.28 0.37 7.82
C LYS A 86 -8.24 0.03 6.77
N SER A 87 -7.82 -1.22 6.75
CA SER A 87 -6.91 -1.74 5.73
C SER A 87 -7.68 -1.91 4.43
N ILE A 88 -7.10 -1.40 3.34
CA ILE A 88 -7.67 -1.50 2.00
C ILE A 88 -6.76 -2.35 1.15
N LEU A 89 -7.34 -3.36 0.50
CA LEU A 89 -6.69 -4.15 -0.54
C LEU A 89 -7.27 -3.75 -1.89
N ILE A 90 -6.40 -3.57 -2.89
CA ILE A 90 -6.81 -3.32 -4.27
C ILE A 90 -6.32 -4.50 -5.12
N GLU A 91 -7.27 -5.28 -5.63
CA GLU A 91 -7.02 -6.29 -6.67
C GLU A 91 -7.14 -5.61 -8.03
N ILE A 92 -6.20 -5.91 -8.93
CA ILE A 92 -6.16 -5.35 -10.27
C ILE A 92 -6.35 -6.48 -11.28
N ASP A 93 -7.35 -6.31 -12.16
CA ASP A 93 -7.61 -7.21 -13.28
C ASP A 93 -6.60 -6.98 -14.41
N GLU A 94 -5.62 -7.88 -14.43
CA GLU A 94 -4.46 -7.92 -15.31
C GLU A 94 -3.57 -6.68 -15.26
N ILE A 95 -2.28 -6.82 -15.54
CA ILE A 95 -1.38 -5.68 -15.77
C ILE A 95 -0.42 -6.03 -16.89
N ASN A 96 -0.21 -5.11 -17.83
CA ASN A 96 0.81 -5.29 -18.85
C ASN A 96 2.20 -5.21 -18.20
N GLY A 97 3.01 -6.26 -18.34
CA GLY A 97 4.36 -6.30 -17.74
C GLY A 97 5.26 -5.13 -18.16
N ASN A 98 5.02 -4.50 -19.32
CA ASN A 98 5.76 -3.31 -19.75
C ASN A 98 5.41 -2.03 -18.97
N GLU A 99 4.33 -2.08 -18.19
CA GLU A 99 3.87 -1.00 -17.29
C GLU A 99 4.31 -1.27 -15.85
N LEU A 100 5.17 -2.26 -15.66
CA LEU A 100 5.77 -2.64 -14.39
C LEU A 100 7.28 -2.41 -14.42
N GLU A 101 7.82 -2.06 -13.26
CA GLU A 101 9.26 -2.00 -13.03
C GLU A 101 9.60 -2.67 -11.70
N THR A 102 10.66 -3.46 -11.65
CA THR A 102 11.13 -4.08 -10.41
C THR A 102 11.71 -3.03 -9.45
N GLU A 103 11.85 -3.37 -8.17
CA GLU A 103 12.52 -2.53 -7.16
C GLU A 103 13.97 -2.11 -7.55
N PHE A 104 14.60 -2.86 -8.46
CA PHE A 104 15.96 -2.60 -8.95
C PHE A 104 16.00 -1.84 -10.28
N GLY A 105 14.87 -1.30 -10.75
CA GLY A 105 14.80 -0.51 -11.99
C GLY A 105 14.79 -1.33 -13.29
N LYS A 106 14.61 -2.66 -13.21
CA LYS A 106 14.46 -3.51 -14.42
C LYS A 106 13.02 -3.52 -14.93
N ASN A 107 12.86 -3.65 -16.24
CA ASN A 107 11.56 -3.82 -16.89
C ASN A 107 10.82 -5.06 -16.35
N GLY A 108 9.54 -4.89 -16.03
CA GLY A 108 8.72 -5.95 -15.43
C GLY A 108 8.43 -7.10 -16.38
N ALA A 109 8.22 -6.86 -17.68
CA ALA A 109 7.93 -7.92 -18.65
C ALA A 109 9.10 -8.90 -18.78
N GLU A 110 10.33 -8.39 -18.89
CA GLU A 110 11.54 -9.22 -18.93
C GLU A 110 11.70 -10.05 -17.66
N TYR A 111 11.53 -9.40 -16.50
CA TYR A 111 11.62 -10.08 -15.21
C TYR A 111 10.57 -11.20 -15.07
N LEU A 112 9.32 -10.95 -15.48
CA LEU A 112 8.24 -11.95 -15.43
C LEU A 112 8.51 -13.14 -16.35
N VAL A 113 9.15 -12.92 -17.50
CA VAL A 113 9.59 -14.01 -18.39
C VAL A 113 10.63 -14.89 -17.71
N ASP A 114 11.62 -14.29 -17.06
CA ASP A 114 12.65 -15.05 -16.35
C ASP A 114 12.09 -15.75 -15.11
N LEU A 115 11.18 -15.10 -14.39
CA LEU A 115 10.48 -15.67 -13.25
C LEU A 115 9.73 -16.95 -13.68
N LYS A 116 8.98 -16.91 -14.78
CA LYS A 116 8.26 -18.08 -15.33
C LYS A 116 9.16 -19.27 -15.66
N LYS A 117 10.43 -19.03 -16.02
CA LYS A 117 11.41 -20.11 -16.28
C LYS A 117 11.93 -20.72 -14.98
N VAL A 118 12.12 -19.92 -13.94
CA VAL A 118 12.73 -20.35 -12.68
C VAL A 118 11.71 -21.01 -11.76
N LEU A 119 10.48 -20.50 -11.68
CA LEU A 119 9.46 -21.00 -10.75
C LEU A 119 9.25 -22.52 -10.79
N PRO A 120 9.18 -23.20 -11.96
CA PRO A 120 8.98 -24.66 -12.00
C PRO A 120 10.15 -25.49 -11.45
N THR A 121 11.33 -24.87 -11.28
CA THR A 121 12.53 -25.55 -10.77
C THR A 121 12.69 -25.43 -9.26
N LEU A 122 11.86 -24.62 -8.60
CA LEU A 122 11.93 -24.37 -7.18
C LEU A 122 11.14 -25.42 -6.40
N ASN A 123 11.59 -25.74 -5.19
CA ASN A 123 10.75 -26.43 -4.22
C ASN A 123 9.65 -25.48 -3.71
N GLU A 124 8.64 -26.02 -3.05
CA GLU A 124 7.48 -25.27 -2.55
C GLU A 124 7.87 -24.05 -1.69
N ARG A 125 8.80 -24.22 -0.75
CA ARG A 125 9.27 -23.11 0.10
C ARG A 125 9.90 -21.99 -0.73
N ASP A 126 10.82 -22.32 -1.61
CA ASP A 126 11.53 -21.35 -2.43
C ASP A 126 10.62 -20.69 -3.47
N PHE A 127 9.63 -21.43 -3.96
CA PHE A 127 8.57 -20.91 -4.83
C PHE A 127 7.78 -19.80 -4.14
N HIS A 128 7.28 -20.05 -2.93
CA HIS A 128 6.54 -19.05 -2.16
C HIS A 128 7.39 -17.85 -1.78
N LEU A 129 8.64 -18.07 -1.34
CA LEU A 129 9.58 -16.98 -1.07
C LEU A 129 9.82 -16.14 -2.32
N LYS A 130 10.07 -16.78 -3.47
CA LYS A 130 10.39 -16.06 -4.71
C LYS A 130 9.22 -15.18 -5.16
N LEU A 131 7.99 -15.69 -5.09
CA LEU A 131 6.79 -14.91 -5.44
C LEU A 131 6.50 -13.80 -4.42
N GLY A 132 6.58 -14.10 -3.13
CA GLY A 132 6.27 -13.14 -2.05
C GLY A 132 7.23 -11.95 -1.97
N TYR A 133 8.42 -12.06 -2.56
CA TYR A 133 9.39 -10.95 -2.68
C TYR A 133 9.52 -10.39 -4.11
N SER A 134 8.64 -10.80 -5.03
CA SER A 134 8.56 -10.24 -6.38
C SER A 134 7.55 -9.10 -6.42
N ASN A 135 8.00 -7.91 -6.05
CA ASN A 135 7.20 -6.69 -6.05
C ASN A 135 7.51 -5.82 -7.28
N PHE A 136 6.49 -5.13 -7.78
CA PHE A 136 6.62 -4.24 -8.93
C PHE A 136 6.04 -2.86 -8.68
N ARG A 137 6.76 -1.83 -9.13
CA ARG A 137 6.27 -0.46 -9.25
C ARG A 137 5.36 -0.35 -10.48
N LEU A 138 4.19 0.24 -10.31
CA LEU A 138 3.32 0.65 -11.42
C LEU A 138 3.88 1.89 -12.12
N LEU A 139 4.04 1.84 -13.44
CA LEU A 139 4.52 2.95 -14.26
C LEU A 139 3.38 3.83 -14.77
N LYS A 140 2.15 3.33 -14.76
CA LYS A 140 0.95 4.06 -15.17
C LYS A 140 -0.21 3.81 -14.19
N PRO A 141 -1.12 4.77 -14.02
CA PRO A 141 -2.37 4.53 -13.32
C PRO A 141 -3.18 3.40 -13.96
N ILE A 142 -3.89 2.65 -13.13
CA ILE A 142 -4.85 1.61 -13.57
C ILE A 142 -6.25 2.23 -13.61
N GLU A 143 -7.05 1.81 -14.58
CA GLU A 143 -8.45 2.23 -14.73
C GLU A 143 -9.30 1.63 -13.60
N ILE A 144 -10.25 2.40 -13.06
CA ILE A 144 -11.03 1.99 -11.87
C ILE A 144 -11.90 0.76 -12.16
N GLU A 145 -12.34 0.59 -13.40
CA GLU A 145 -13.13 -0.54 -13.89
C GLU A 145 -12.36 -1.86 -13.81
N ARG A 146 -11.04 -1.79 -13.76
CA ARG A 146 -10.13 -2.93 -13.62
C ARG A 146 -9.69 -3.16 -12.17
N MET A 147 -10.25 -2.41 -11.22
CA MET A 147 -9.94 -2.55 -9.80
C MET A 147 -11.12 -3.17 -9.06
N LYS A 148 -10.82 -4.11 -8.15
CA LYS A 148 -11.72 -4.47 -7.05
C LYS A 148 -11.08 -4.00 -5.75
N ILE A 149 -11.84 -3.26 -4.97
CA ILE A 149 -11.37 -2.68 -3.71
C ILE A 149 -12.03 -3.45 -2.59
N TYR A 150 -11.25 -3.89 -1.61
CA TYR A 150 -11.74 -4.61 -0.45
C TYR A 150 -11.35 -3.88 0.82
N GLU A 151 -12.26 -3.82 1.78
CA GLU A 151 -11.91 -3.62 3.18
C GLU A 151 -11.41 -4.94 3.75
N VAL A 152 -10.32 -4.89 4.52
CA VAL A 152 -9.72 -6.05 5.18
C VAL A 152 -9.88 -5.90 6.68
N ASP A 153 -10.59 -6.84 7.28
CA ASP A 153 -10.65 -7.03 8.72
C ASP A 153 -9.77 -8.22 9.09
N PHE A 154 -9.01 -8.11 10.18
CA PHE A 154 -8.07 -9.15 10.59
C PHE A 154 -7.98 -9.27 12.11
N ASP A 155 -7.58 -10.46 12.56
CA ASP A 155 -7.24 -10.76 13.96
C ASP A 155 -5.86 -11.44 14.02
N GLY A 156 -5.25 -11.44 15.20
CA GLY A 156 -3.90 -11.92 15.43
C GLY A 156 -2.82 -10.94 14.97
N LYS A 157 -1.57 -11.39 15.03
CA LYS A 157 -0.42 -10.58 14.63
C LYS A 157 -0.13 -10.74 13.14
N VAL A 158 0.02 -9.63 12.42
CA VAL A 158 0.34 -9.64 10.98
C VAL A 158 1.68 -10.37 10.74
N GLY A 159 1.69 -11.29 9.77
CA GLY A 159 2.88 -12.04 9.36
C GLY A 159 3.25 -13.23 10.26
N THR A 160 2.40 -13.61 11.21
CA THR A 160 2.56 -14.82 12.05
C THR A 160 1.49 -15.87 11.75
N GLN A 161 1.59 -17.05 12.37
CA GLN A 161 0.70 -18.19 12.09
C GLN A 161 -0.74 -18.00 12.58
N ASP A 162 -0.95 -17.09 13.54
CA ASP A 162 -2.24 -16.69 14.10
C ASP A 162 -2.93 -15.57 13.31
N PHE A 163 -2.35 -15.14 12.17
CA PHE A 163 -2.94 -14.11 11.34
C PHE A 163 -4.14 -14.66 10.56
N GLU A 164 -5.34 -14.19 10.90
CA GLU A 164 -6.57 -14.50 10.20
C GLU A 164 -7.18 -13.22 9.62
N PHE A 165 -7.77 -13.31 8.42
CA PHE A 165 -8.36 -12.14 7.76
C PHE A 165 -9.65 -12.47 7.02
N THR A 166 -10.48 -11.46 6.86
CA THR A 166 -11.66 -11.46 5.99
C THR A 166 -11.63 -10.24 5.08
N MET A 167 -12.19 -10.39 3.88
CA MET A 167 -12.23 -9.32 2.88
C MET A 167 -13.68 -9.03 2.51
N THR A 168 -14.07 -7.76 2.59
CA THR A 168 -15.39 -7.28 2.17
C THR A 168 -15.22 -6.37 0.97
N GLU A 169 -15.77 -6.76 -0.18
CA GLU A 169 -15.70 -5.95 -1.40
C GLU A 169 -16.46 -4.63 -1.22
N ILE A 170 -15.76 -3.52 -1.45
CA ILE A 170 -16.33 -2.18 -1.51
C ILE A 170 -16.87 -2.00 -2.93
N LYS A 171 -18.18 -2.20 -3.08
CA LYS A 171 -18.84 -1.91 -4.36
C LYS A 171 -18.85 -0.40 -4.57
N PRO A 172 -18.31 0.11 -5.69
CA PRO A 172 -18.49 1.51 -6.03
C PRO A 172 -19.99 1.77 -6.09
N ALA A 173 -20.46 2.78 -5.36
CA ALA A 173 -21.85 3.18 -5.45
C ALA A 173 -22.13 3.59 -6.90
N HIS A 174 -22.82 2.75 -7.65
CA HIS A 174 -23.32 3.12 -8.97
C HIS A 174 -24.11 4.44 -8.83
N ASN A 175 -23.67 5.48 -9.55
CA ASN A 175 -24.36 6.76 -9.70
C ASN A 175 -24.53 7.64 -8.46
N ASN A 176 -23.44 8.08 -7.83
CA ASN A 176 -23.38 9.47 -7.40
C ASN A 176 -22.54 10.25 -8.43
N VAL A 177 -23.22 10.67 -9.50
CA VAL A 177 -22.89 11.97 -10.11
C VAL A 177 -22.81 12.94 -8.95
N TYR A 178 -21.60 13.36 -8.59
CA TYR A 178 -21.39 14.49 -7.68
C TYR A 178 -22.15 15.67 -8.31
N LYS A 179 -23.39 15.90 -7.85
CA LYS A 179 -24.15 17.08 -8.21
C LYS A 179 -23.41 18.27 -7.58
N LYS A 180 -23.22 19.27 -8.43
CA LYS A 180 -22.56 20.57 -8.21
C LYS A 180 -22.69 21.13 -6.79
#